data_AF-A0A1E7EUR9-F1
#
_entry.id   AF-A0A1E7EUR9-F1
#
_cell.length_a   1.000
_cell.length_b   1.000
_cell.length_c   1.000
_cell.angle_alpha   90.00
_cell.angle_beta   90.00
_cell.angle_gamma   90.00
#
_symmetry.space_group_name_H-M   'P 1'
#
loop_
_entity.id
_entity.type
_entity.pdbx_description
1 polymer ?
#
loop_
_entity_poly.entity_id
_entity_poly.type
_entity_poly.pdbx_seq_one_letter_code
_entity_poly.pdbx_strand_id
1 'polypeptide(L)'
;MVMSVQCREEDSLVLLDTFGGLQLVGYRNEEQGLKSVFANVSIRYAAANLGRQDLSLTSAIKTTPFAEMVSILPSDESLLIDPGLSETFSELLALNLAAIAGTELNFSLFVQGDDAITGGECGDSDTYTLSIQQP
;
A
#
# COMPACT_ATOMS: atom_id res chain seq x y z
N MET A 1 -25.87 -53.35 -37.57
CA MET A 1 -25.24 -52.67 -36.41
C MET A 1 -25.29 -51.18 -36.72
N VAL A 2 -26.23 -50.46 -36.11
CA VAL A 2 -26.46 -49.04 -36.40
C VAL A 2 -25.85 -48.24 -35.25
N MET A 3 -24.80 -47.45 -35.54
CA MET A 3 -24.28 -46.47 -34.60
C MET A 3 -25.11 -45.20 -34.74
N SER A 4 -25.86 -44.85 -33.70
CA SER A 4 -26.48 -43.54 -33.57
C SER A 4 -25.52 -42.59 -32.85
N VAL A 5 -25.11 -41.52 -33.52
CA VAL A 5 -24.46 -40.37 -32.89
C VAL A 5 -25.58 -39.39 -32.51
N GLN A 6 -25.76 -39.14 -31.22
CA GLN A 6 -26.55 -38.00 -30.75
C GLN A 6 -25.59 -36.83 -30.54
N CYS A 7 -25.88 -35.69 -31.16
CA CYS A 7 -25.29 -34.42 -30.76
C CYS A 7 -25.79 -34.13 -29.34
N ARG A 8 -24.87 -34.04 -28.37
CA ARG A 8 -25.22 -33.47 -27.05
C ARG A 8 -25.61 -32.01 -27.28
N GLU A 9 -26.73 -31.63 -26.69
CA GLU A 9 -27.08 -30.22 -26.54
C GLU A 9 -25.90 -29.48 -25.91
N GLU A 10 -25.65 -28.31 -26.48
CA GLU A 10 -24.57 -27.38 -26.21
C GLU A 10 -23.98 -27.52 -24.81
N ASP A 11 -22.68 -27.82 -24.73
CA ASP A 11 -21.88 -27.43 -23.57
C ASP A 11 -21.87 -25.89 -23.55
N SER A 12 -22.95 -25.31 -23.05
CA SER A 12 -23.07 -23.88 -22.78
C SER A 12 -21.86 -23.49 -21.96
N LEU A 13 -21.05 -22.57 -22.46
CA LEU A 13 -19.82 -22.08 -21.83
C LEU A 13 -20.03 -21.75 -20.34
N VAL A 14 -19.75 -22.72 -19.46
CA VAL A 14 -19.81 -22.62 -17.98
C VAL A 14 -18.57 -21.86 -17.44
N LEU A 15 -18.09 -20.85 -18.18
CA LEU A 15 -16.97 -20.02 -17.77
C LEU A 15 -17.40 -18.81 -16.95
N LEU A 16 -18.61 -18.29 -17.19
CA LEU A 16 -19.13 -17.11 -16.50
C LEU A 16 -19.47 -17.39 -15.02
N ASP A 17 -20.02 -18.56 -14.72
CA ASP A 17 -20.46 -18.88 -13.35
C ASP A 17 -19.37 -19.50 -12.47
N THR A 18 -18.32 -20.09 -13.07
CA THR A 18 -17.25 -20.76 -12.31
C THR A 18 -16.14 -19.80 -11.88
N PHE A 19 -15.87 -18.76 -12.68
CA PHE A 19 -14.72 -17.85 -12.47
C PHE A 19 -15.13 -16.41 -12.14
N GLY A 20 -16.43 -16.12 -12.08
CA GLY A 20 -16.94 -14.76 -11.93
C GLY A 20 -16.64 -13.86 -13.14
N GLY A 21 -16.93 -12.57 -13.02
CA GLY A 21 -16.66 -11.59 -14.07
C GLY A 21 -15.15 -11.44 -14.31
N LEU A 22 -14.71 -11.63 -15.55
CA LEU A 22 -13.34 -11.35 -15.96
C LEU A 22 -13.18 -9.84 -16.19
N GLN A 23 -12.22 -9.22 -15.49
CA GLN A 23 -11.82 -7.83 -15.74
C GLN A 23 -10.50 -7.80 -16.53
N LEU A 24 -10.48 -7.07 -17.64
CA LEU A 24 -9.23 -6.77 -18.35
C LEU A 24 -8.41 -5.76 -17.53
N VAL A 25 -7.34 -6.23 -16.89
CA VAL A 25 -6.45 -5.40 -16.03
C VAL A 25 -5.22 -4.84 -16.75
N GLY A 26 -5.03 -5.23 -18.01
CA GLY A 26 -4.00 -4.66 -18.86
C GLY A 26 -3.89 -5.35 -20.21
N TYR A 27 -3.29 -4.65 -21.16
CA TYR A 27 -2.98 -5.15 -22.49
C TYR A 27 -1.68 -4.52 -22.99
N ARG A 28 -1.03 -5.17 -23.96
CA ARG A 28 0.15 -4.64 -24.64
C ARG A 28 -0.11 -4.61 -26.13
N ASN A 29 0.15 -3.48 -26.78
CA ASN A 29 0.21 -3.39 -28.24
C ASN A 29 1.51 -2.69 -28.68
N GLU A 30 1.84 -2.82 -29.96
CA GLU A 30 3.10 -2.30 -30.51
C GLU A 30 3.15 -0.76 -30.53
N GLU A 31 2.02 -0.10 -30.72
CA GLU A 31 1.95 1.37 -30.84
C GLU A 31 1.84 2.11 -29.49
N GLN A 32 1.14 1.54 -28.50
CA GLN A 32 0.83 2.21 -27.21
C GLN A 32 1.56 1.57 -26.03
N GLY A 33 2.30 0.49 -26.25
CA GLY A 33 3.04 -0.22 -25.21
C GLY A 33 2.13 -0.96 -24.23
N LEU A 34 2.61 -1.13 -23.00
CA LEU A 34 1.82 -1.72 -21.91
C LEU A 34 0.85 -0.68 -21.35
N LYS A 35 -0.44 -1.01 -21.38
CA LYS A 35 -1.48 -0.33 -20.61
C LYS A 35 -1.94 -1.26 -19.50
N SER A 36 -1.90 -0.79 -18.27
CA SER A 36 -2.39 -1.54 -17.11
C SER A 36 -3.16 -0.62 -16.19
N VAL A 37 -4.14 -1.17 -15.50
CA VAL A 37 -4.82 -0.50 -14.39
C VAL A 37 -3.98 -0.53 -13.11
N PHE A 38 -2.89 -1.32 -13.08
CA PHE A 38 -1.97 -1.34 -11.96
C PHE A 38 -0.92 -0.23 -12.07
N ALA A 39 -0.70 0.48 -10.97
CA ALA A 39 0.36 1.45 -10.83
C ALA A 39 1.19 1.17 -9.57
N ASN A 40 2.51 1.31 -9.70
CA ASN A 40 3.42 1.24 -8.57
C ASN A 40 3.47 2.62 -7.90
N VAL A 41 3.02 2.70 -6.65
CA VAL A 41 3.04 3.90 -5.82
C VAL A 41 4.13 3.74 -4.77
N SER A 42 5.09 4.67 -4.77
CA SER A 42 6.09 4.76 -3.72
C SER A 42 5.57 5.65 -2.60
N ILE A 43 5.56 5.12 -1.39
CA ILE A 43 5.19 5.89 -0.19
C ILE A 43 6.44 6.08 0.65
N ARG A 44 6.64 7.31 1.12
CA ARG A 44 7.73 7.67 2.02
C ARG A 44 7.17 8.25 3.30
N TYR A 45 7.57 7.65 4.41
CA TYR A 45 7.30 8.10 5.77
C TYR A 45 8.57 8.74 6.33
N ALA A 46 8.42 9.77 7.16
CA ALA A 46 9.56 10.42 7.80
C ALA A 46 9.25 10.72 9.27
N ALA A 47 10.18 10.36 10.15
CA ALA A 47 10.18 10.76 11.55
C ALA A 47 11.26 11.84 11.72
N ALA A 48 10.89 13.06 12.06
CA ALA A 48 11.82 14.18 12.19
C ALA A 48 12.00 14.60 13.65
N ASN A 49 13.25 14.77 14.08
CA ASN A 49 13.54 15.36 15.38
C ASN A 49 13.52 16.89 15.28
N LEU A 50 12.39 17.49 15.68
CA LEU A 50 12.23 18.96 15.74
C LEU A 50 12.71 19.55 17.08
N GLY A 51 13.20 18.72 17.99
CA GLY A 51 13.72 19.11 19.29
C GLY A 51 15.12 19.72 19.21
N ARG A 52 15.70 19.97 20.39
CA ARG A 52 17.07 20.48 20.54
C ARG A 52 18.07 19.43 21.02
N GLN A 53 17.56 18.27 21.43
CA GLN A 53 18.33 17.15 21.97
C GLN A 53 18.09 15.93 21.10
N ASP A 54 19.01 14.98 21.14
CA ASP A 54 18.91 13.73 20.40
C ASP A 54 17.65 12.98 20.82
N LEU A 55 16.94 12.44 19.82
CA LEU A 55 15.71 11.68 20.00
C LEU A 55 16.02 10.21 19.82
N SER A 56 15.68 9.39 20.80
CA SER A 56 15.64 7.94 20.66
C SER A 56 14.27 7.53 20.15
N LEU A 57 14.12 7.30 18.85
CA LEU A 57 12.89 6.80 18.24
C LEU A 57 12.70 5.33 18.65
N THR A 58 11.64 5.05 19.41
CA THR A 58 11.35 3.72 19.98
C THR A 58 10.21 3.00 19.29
N SER A 59 9.35 3.73 18.57
CA SER A 59 8.26 3.16 17.80
C SER A 59 7.98 3.99 16.56
N ALA A 60 7.72 3.29 15.45
CA ALA A 60 7.17 3.88 14.23
C ALA A 60 6.18 2.89 13.64
N ILE A 61 4.89 3.23 13.67
CA ILE A 61 3.78 2.39 13.22
C ILE A 61 3.06 3.12 12.10
N LYS A 62 2.88 2.44 10.97
CA LYS A 62 2.07 2.96 9.87
C LYS A 62 0.73 2.24 9.78
N THR A 63 -0.26 2.93 9.24
CA THR A 63 -1.51 2.35 8.76
C THR A 63 -1.71 2.66 7.30
N THR A 64 -2.20 1.67 6.55
CA THR A 64 -2.55 1.84 5.14
C THR A 64 -3.98 1.34 4.92
N PRO A 65 -4.66 1.72 3.83
CA PRO A 65 -6.00 1.19 3.53
C PRO A 65 -6.02 -0.31 3.22
N PHE A 66 -4.85 -0.92 3.03
CA PHE A 66 -4.70 -2.29 2.53
C PHE A 66 -4.07 -3.26 3.54
N ALA A 67 -3.58 -2.74 4.65
CA ALA A 67 -2.92 -3.52 5.70
C ALA A 67 -3.22 -2.89 7.07
N GLU A 68 -3.29 -3.74 8.09
CA GLU A 68 -3.43 -3.31 9.48
C GLU A 68 -2.20 -2.49 9.95
N MET A 69 -2.18 -2.09 11.23
CA MET A 69 -1.04 -1.40 11.82
C MET A 69 0.24 -2.24 11.65
N VAL A 70 1.24 -1.67 10.97
CA VAL A 70 2.54 -2.31 10.72
C VAL A 70 3.64 -1.47 11.34
N SER A 71 4.49 -2.09 12.16
CA SER A 71 5.74 -1.46 12.60
C SER A 71 6.72 -1.36 11.43
N ILE A 72 7.26 -0.17 11.21
CA ILE A 72 8.33 0.08 10.22
C ILE A 72 9.71 0.23 10.87
N LEU A 73 9.74 0.30 12.21
CA LEU A 73 10.95 0.15 13.00
C LEU A 73 11.08 -1.33 13.39
N PRO A 74 12.28 -1.96 13.29
CA PRO A 74 12.51 -3.31 13.77
C PRO A 74 12.19 -3.44 15.27
N SER A 75 11.56 -4.56 15.65
CA SER A 75 11.28 -4.83 17.06
C SER A 75 12.58 -4.93 17.85
N ASP A 76 12.63 -4.27 19.01
CA ASP A 76 13.78 -4.17 19.93
C ASP A 76 14.92 -3.23 19.50
N GLU A 77 14.75 -2.47 18.41
CA GLU A 77 15.70 -1.43 18.02
C GLU A 77 15.18 -0.04 18.35
N SER A 78 16.03 0.80 18.94
CA SER A 78 15.82 2.25 19.05
C SER A 78 16.76 2.97 18.10
N LEU A 79 16.25 3.96 17.39
CA LEU A 79 17.03 4.74 16.41
C LEU A 79 17.29 6.14 16.95
N LEU A 80 18.57 6.52 17.08
CA LEU A 80 18.93 7.88 17.45
C LEU A 80 18.79 8.82 16.25
N ILE A 81 18.08 9.92 16.45
CA ILE A 81 17.88 10.98 15.46
C ILE A 81 18.38 12.29 16.06
N ASP A 82 19.45 12.84 15.47
CA ASP A 82 20.01 14.12 15.91
C ASP A 82 19.02 15.28 15.67
N PRO A 83 19.12 16.39 16.43
CA PRO A 83 18.31 17.59 16.25
C PRO A 83 18.32 18.11 14.81
N GLY A 84 17.13 18.32 14.25
CA GLY A 84 16.94 18.82 12.89
C GLY A 84 17.13 17.78 11.78
N LEU A 85 17.44 16.53 12.13
CA LEU A 85 17.49 15.43 11.17
C LEU A 85 16.18 14.64 11.16
N SER A 86 16.05 13.79 10.15
CA SER A 86 14.88 12.93 9.98
C SER A 86 15.29 11.56 9.47
N GLU A 87 14.60 10.55 9.96
CA GLU A 87 14.73 9.19 9.46
C GLU A 87 13.56 8.84 8.55
N THR A 88 13.89 8.21 7.42
CA THR A 88 12.92 7.97 6.35
C THR A 88 12.74 6.49 6.06
N PHE A 89 11.49 6.08 5.92
CA PHE A 89 11.09 4.74 5.57
C PHE A 89 10.36 4.78 4.25
N SER A 90 10.60 3.82 3.37
CA SER A 90 9.96 3.78 2.04
C SER A 90 9.39 2.41 1.74
N GLU A 91 8.26 2.39 1.05
CA GLU A 91 7.67 1.17 0.51
C GLU A 91 7.13 1.38 -0.90
N LEU A 92 6.87 0.26 -1.58
CA LEU A 92 6.28 0.23 -2.90
C LEU A 92 5.00 -0.60 -2.87
N LEU A 93 3.89 0.02 -3.26
CA LEU A 93 2.58 -0.63 -3.37
C LEU A 93 2.17 -0.73 -4.84
N ALA A 94 1.71 -1.92 -5.25
CA ALA A 94 1.08 -2.11 -6.55
C ALA A 94 -0.45 -1.94 -6.40
N LEU A 95 -0.98 -0.81 -6.85
CA LEU A 95 -2.39 -0.46 -6.68
C LEU A 95 -3.17 -0.69 -7.98
N ASN A 96 -4.34 -1.33 -7.89
CA ASN A 96 -5.30 -1.38 -9.00
C ASN A 96 -6.12 -0.08 -9.02
N LEU A 97 -5.70 0.88 -9.84
CA LEU A 97 -6.31 2.21 -9.95
C LEU A 97 -7.79 2.15 -10.31
N ALA A 98 -8.23 1.16 -11.10
CA ALA A 98 -9.63 1.02 -11.49
C ALA A 98 -10.52 0.59 -10.31
N ALA A 99 -9.99 -0.22 -9.39
CA ALA A 99 -10.74 -0.69 -8.23
C ALA A 99 -10.90 0.39 -7.14
N ILE A 100 -9.96 1.34 -7.08
CA ILE A 100 -9.91 2.41 -6.06
C ILE A 100 -10.31 3.79 -6.63
N ALA A 101 -10.73 3.86 -7.89
CA ALA A 101 -11.11 5.12 -8.50
C ALA A 101 -12.32 5.73 -7.79
N GLY A 102 -12.23 7.01 -7.42
CA GLY A 102 -13.26 7.70 -6.64
C GLY A 102 -13.25 7.38 -5.14
N THR A 103 -12.24 6.65 -4.66
CA THR A 103 -12.03 6.43 -3.22
C THR A 103 -10.90 7.32 -2.69
N GLU A 104 -10.98 7.64 -1.39
CA GLU A 104 -9.91 8.31 -0.66
C GLU A 104 -9.12 7.28 0.15
N LEU A 105 -7.81 7.30 -0.02
CA LEU A 105 -6.88 6.38 0.63
C LEU A 105 -6.11 7.12 1.71
N ASN A 106 -6.32 6.73 2.97
CA ASN A 106 -5.64 7.34 4.11
C ASN A 106 -4.42 6.52 4.54
N PHE A 107 -3.27 7.19 4.62
CA PHE A 107 -2.02 6.64 5.09
C PHE A 107 -1.61 7.42 6.33
N SER A 108 -1.44 6.75 7.46
CA SER A 108 -1.03 7.41 8.70
C SER A 108 0.29 6.85 9.19
N LEU A 109 1.04 7.70 9.87
CA LEU A 109 2.26 7.34 10.59
C LEU A 109 2.10 7.81 12.03
N PHE A 110 2.41 6.94 12.96
CA PHE A 110 2.49 7.20 14.40
C PHE A 110 3.92 6.93 14.83
N VAL A 111 4.56 7.92 15.45
CA VAL A 111 5.92 7.80 15.97
C VAL A 111 5.93 8.08 17.46
N GLN A 112 6.78 7.33 18.17
CA GLN A 112 7.05 7.54 19.59
C GLN A 112 8.54 7.42 19.84
N GLY A 113 9.04 8.22 20.76
CA GLY A 113 10.43 8.20 21.16
C GLY A 113 10.65 8.95 22.46
N ASP A 114 11.89 8.94 22.91
CA ASP A 114 12.29 9.53 24.17
C ASP A 114 13.47 10.48 23.96
N ASP A 115 13.48 11.59 24.66
CA ASP A 115 14.66 12.46 24.74
C ASP A 115 15.83 11.65 25.33
N ALA A 116 16.94 11.52 24.59
CA ALA A 116 18.02 10.61 24.93
C ALA A 116 18.76 10.98 26.23
N ILE A 117 18.59 12.20 26.73
CA ILE A 117 19.28 12.72 27.92
C ILE A 117 18.36 12.69 29.13
N THR A 118 17.12 13.15 28.97
CA THR A 118 16.16 13.32 30.06
C THR A 118 15.20 12.15 30.21
N GLY A 119 15.07 11.30 29.18
CA GLY A 119 14.08 10.23 29.11
C GLY A 119 12.65 10.73 28.98
N GLY A 120 12.46 11.98 28.55
CA GLY A 120 11.13 12.55 28.34
C GLY A 120 10.47 11.95 27.11
N GLU A 121 9.30 11.34 27.30
CA GLU A 121 8.52 10.75 26.21
C GLU A 121 7.99 11.82 25.25
N CYS A 122 8.02 11.52 23.96
CA CYS A 122 7.42 12.34 22.92
C CYS A 122 6.84 11.44 21.82
N GLY A 123 5.86 11.97 21.11
CA GLY A 123 5.23 11.25 20.01
C GLY A 123 4.47 12.22 19.14
N ASP A 124 4.29 11.80 17.89
CA ASP A 124 3.54 12.56 16.91
C ASP A 124 2.86 11.60 15.94
N SER A 125 1.85 12.11 15.24
CA SER A 125 1.19 11.35 14.19
C SER A 125 0.71 12.25 13.09
N ASP A 126 0.84 11.79 11.85
CA ASP A 126 0.34 12.50 10.68
C ASP A 126 -0.43 11.55 9.76
N THR A 127 -1.35 12.10 8.97
CA THR A 127 -2.17 11.35 8.01
C THR A 127 -2.18 12.05 6.66
N TYR A 128 -1.81 11.30 5.63
CA TYR A 128 -1.90 11.72 4.25
C TYR A 128 -3.08 11.03 3.54
N THR A 129 -3.91 11.84 2.86
CA THR A 129 -5.03 11.35 2.06
C THR A 129 -4.69 11.46 0.57
N LEU A 130 -4.72 10.32 -0.12
CA LEU A 130 -4.61 10.25 -1.58
C LEU A 130 -6.00 10.06 -2.18
N SER A 131 -6.44 11.03 -2.99
CA SER A 131 -7.68 10.95 -3.76
C SER A 131 -7.38 10.61 -5.21
N ILE A 132 -7.90 9.48 -5.70
CA ILE A 132 -7.74 9.09 -7.11
C ILE A 132 -8.97 9.53 -7.90
N GLN A 133 -8.79 10.54 -8.75
CA GLN A 133 -9.85 11.03 -9.63
C GLN A 133 -10.17 10.00 -10.72
N GLN A 134 -11.47 9.81 -10.98
CA GLN A 134 -11.89 9.14 -12.21
C GLN A 134 -11.59 10.05 -13.41
N PRO A 135 -11.07 9.50 -14.52
CA PRO A 135 -10.87 10.24 -15.75
C PRO A 135 -12.19 10.67 -16.40
#